data_AF-A0A9D1LX29-F1
#
_entry.id   AF-A0A9D1LX29-F1
#
_cell.length_a   1.000
_cell.length_b   1.000
_cell.length_c   1.000
_cell.angle_alpha   90.00
_cell.angle_beta   90.00
_cell.angle_gamma   90.00
#
_symmetry.space_group_name_H-M   'P 1'
#
loop_
_entity.id
_entity.type
_entity.pdbx_description
1 polymer ?
#
loop_
_entity_poly.entity_id
_entity_poly.type
_entity_poly.pdbx_seq_one_letter_code
_entity_poly.pdbx_strand_id
1 'polypeptide(L)'
;MKICPRCKRLHSDTYTECTECGKPLRGIESENEETYLITAEGFEREHIRASLQDAGIPCAPRFRNDMYSSDEVTGKGTSLAEINVPFSAFTKAYDTCVMIGAIDPEKPLPFDMDEAEKMCREIGEKNKDKIKEKMSPSKRTTYKVLGAVLFLLLVAVVVWGTDFITAWIKGLFGG
;
A
#
# COMPACT_ATOMS: atom_id res chain seq x y z
N MET A 1 7.68 -20.40 -1.92
CA MET A 1 6.32 -20.16 -2.46
C MET A 1 6.32 -19.50 -3.82
N LYS A 2 5.22 -19.74 -4.56
CA LYS A 2 4.96 -19.13 -5.87
C LYS A 2 3.55 -18.54 -5.93
N ILE A 3 3.39 -17.53 -6.77
CA ILE A 3 2.11 -16.88 -7.05
C ILE A 3 1.68 -17.13 -8.50
N CYS A 4 0.39 -17.34 -8.71
CA CYS A 4 -0.17 -17.42 -10.05
C CYS A 4 -0.29 -16.00 -10.67
N PRO A 5 0.27 -15.72 -11.86
CA PRO A 5 0.20 -14.38 -12.45
C PRO A 5 -1.22 -13.96 -12.85
N ARG A 6 -2.13 -14.91 -13.08
CA ARG A 6 -3.52 -14.65 -13.49
C ARG A 6 -4.49 -14.64 -12.30
N CYS A 7 -4.44 -15.67 -11.46
CA CYS A 7 -5.36 -15.83 -10.32
C CYS A 7 -4.87 -15.15 -9.05
N LYS A 8 -3.59 -14.72 -9.00
CA LYS A 8 -2.96 -14.09 -7.84
C LYS A 8 -3.02 -14.92 -6.55
N ARG A 9 -3.30 -16.22 -6.65
CA ARG A 9 -3.29 -17.16 -5.53
C ARG A 9 -1.88 -17.64 -5.22
N LEU A 10 -1.61 -17.82 -3.93
CA LEU A 10 -0.37 -18.40 -3.42
C LEU A 10 -0.44 -19.92 -3.46
N HIS A 11 0.70 -20.52 -3.78
CA HIS A 11 0.92 -21.96 -3.79
C HIS A 11 2.30 -22.25 -3.19
N SER A 12 2.43 -23.39 -2.50
CA SER A 12 3.73 -23.89 -2.05
C SER A 12 4.63 -24.29 -3.22
N ASP A 13 5.93 -24.43 -2.97
CA ASP A 13 6.93 -24.70 -4.02
C ASP A 13 6.80 -26.07 -4.69
N THR A 14 6.02 -26.98 -4.07
CA THR A 14 5.68 -28.29 -4.60
C THR A 14 4.79 -28.21 -5.85
N TYR A 15 4.02 -27.13 -6.00
CA TYR A 15 3.20 -26.91 -7.18
C TYR A 15 4.00 -26.21 -8.28
N THR A 16 3.87 -26.72 -9.50
CA THR A 16 4.43 -26.13 -10.73
C THR A 16 3.39 -25.28 -11.47
N GLU A 17 2.13 -25.68 -11.39
CA GLU A 17 1.00 -25.05 -12.07
C GLU A 17 -0.12 -24.70 -11.09
N CYS A 18 -0.87 -23.64 -11.40
CA CYS A 18 -2.02 -23.22 -10.60
C CYS A 18 -3.19 -24.21 -10.78
N THR A 19 -3.74 -24.69 -9.66
CA THR A 19 -4.88 -25.63 -9.64
C THR A 19 -6.17 -25.07 -10.24
N GLU A 20 -6.30 -23.74 -10.31
CA GLU A 20 -7.49 -23.05 -10.82
C GLU A 20 -7.41 -22.74 -12.32
N CYS A 21 -6.22 -22.41 -12.83
CA CYS A 21 -6.08 -21.92 -14.21
C CYS A 21 -5.00 -22.60 -15.04
N GLY A 22 -4.28 -23.58 -14.51
CA GLY A 22 -3.26 -24.36 -15.22
C GLY A 22 -2.06 -23.54 -15.71
N LYS A 23 -1.85 -22.32 -15.19
CA LYS A 23 -0.71 -21.48 -15.59
C LYS A 23 0.52 -21.75 -14.72
N PRO A 24 1.73 -21.60 -15.28
CA PRO A 24 2.96 -21.75 -14.51
C PRO A 24 3.03 -20.70 -13.40
N LEU A 25 3.44 -21.15 -12.22
CA LEU A 25 3.58 -20.30 -11.04
C LEU A 25 4.91 -19.56 -11.06
N ARG A 26 4.93 -18.31 -10.59
CA ARG A 26 6.13 -17.45 -10.53
C ARG A 26 6.56 -17.21 -9.09
N GLY A 27 7.85 -17.07 -8.82
CA GLY A 27 8.34 -16.59 -7.54
C GLY A 27 7.88 -15.14 -7.25
N ILE A 28 7.69 -14.83 -5.98
CA ILE A 28 7.24 -13.51 -5.52
C ILE A 28 8.46 -12.61 -5.43
N GLU A 29 8.52 -11.58 -6.29
CA GLU A 29 9.67 -10.66 -6.36
C GLU A 29 9.38 -9.32 -5.65
N SER A 30 8.10 -8.99 -5.41
CA SER A 30 7.70 -7.66 -4.92
C SER A 30 6.66 -7.70 -3.81
N GLU A 31 6.82 -6.82 -2.81
CA GLU A 31 5.91 -6.69 -1.66
C GLU A 31 4.51 -6.21 -1.99
N ASN A 32 4.41 -5.37 -3.01
CA ASN A 32 3.16 -4.74 -3.43
C ASN A 32 2.42 -5.61 -4.45
N GLU A 33 2.88 -6.85 -4.68
CA GLU A 33 2.21 -7.74 -5.59
C GLU A 33 0.83 -8.09 -5.04
N GLU A 34 -0.21 -7.74 -5.81
CA GLU A 34 -1.59 -8.08 -5.47
C GLU A 34 -1.73 -9.60 -5.33
N THR A 35 -2.19 -10.01 -4.17
CA THR A 35 -2.41 -11.41 -3.78
C THR A 35 -3.89 -11.58 -3.45
N TYR A 36 -4.48 -12.65 -3.98
CA TYR A 36 -5.86 -13.01 -3.75
C TYR A 36 -6.05 -13.45 -2.30
N LEU A 37 -7.02 -12.86 -1.60
CA LEU A 37 -7.37 -13.21 -0.21
C LEU A 37 -8.63 -14.07 -0.16
N ILE A 38 -9.76 -13.50 -0.61
CA ILE A 38 -11.08 -14.12 -0.53
C ILE A 38 -12.02 -13.55 -1.60
N THR A 39 -12.98 -14.35 -2.05
CA THR A 39 -14.11 -13.89 -2.85
C THR A 39 -15.32 -13.73 -1.94
N ALA A 40 -15.96 -12.56 -1.99
CA ALA A 40 -17.16 -12.26 -1.23
C ALA A 40 -18.17 -11.46 -2.06
N GLU A 41 -19.44 -11.51 -1.67
CA GLU A 41 -20.55 -10.79 -2.32
C GLU A 41 -21.27 -9.87 -1.33
N GLY A 42 -22.01 -8.88 -1.87
CA GLY A 42 -22.96 -8.09 -1.10
C GLY A 42 -22.41 -7.47 0.19
N PHE A 43 -23.07 -7.81 1.31
CA PHE A 43 -22.79 -7.28 2.65
C PHE A 43 -21.48 -7.83 3.24
N GLU A 44 -21.18 -9.11 3.02
CA GLU A 44 -19.94 -9.74 3.51
C GLU A 44 -18.71 -9.04 2.91
N ARG A 45 -18.77 -8.68 1.62
CA ARG A 45 -17.72 -7.91 0.96
C ARG A 45 -17.45 -6.58 1.65
N GLU A 46 -18.49 -5.83 2.00
CA GLU A 46 -18.33 -4.53 2.65
C GLU A 46 -17.85 -4.67 4.10
N HIS A 47 -18.29 -5.72 4.80
CA HIS A 47 -17.83 -6.04 6.15
C HIS A 47 -16.33 -6.42 6.19
N ILE A 48 -15.89 -7.28 5.26
CA ILE A 48 -14.47 -7.66 5.13
C ILE A 48 -13.65 -6.43 4.76
N ARG A 49 -14.14 -5.61 3.81
CA ARG A 49 -13.46 -4.38 3.39
C ARG A 49 -13.30 -3.39 4.55
N ALA A 50 -14.35 -3.14 5.33
CA ALA A 50 -14.30 -2.25 6.49
C ALA A 50 -13.26 -2.76 7.51
N SER A 51 -13.29 -4.05 7.82
CA SER A 51 -12.35 -4.67 8.76
C SER A 51 -10.89 -4.56 8.30
N LEU A 52 -10.63 -4.75 7.00
CA LEU A 52 -9.29 -4.58 6.43
C LEU A 52 -8.84 -3.11 6.46
N GLN A 53 -9.74 -2.17 6.19
CA GLN A 53 -9.45 -0.74 6.26
C GLN A 53 -9.16 -0.29 7.69
N ASP A 54 -9.92 -0.76 8.68
CA ASP A 54 -9.70 -0.51 10.11
C ASP A 54 -8.34 -1.07 10.57
N ALA A 55 -7.93 -2.21 10.02
CA ALA A 55 -6.60 -2.79 10.25
C ALA A 55 -5.46 -2.03 9.53
N GLY A 56 -5.78 -0.99 8.75
CA GLY A 56 -4.83 -0.20 7.96
C GLY A 56 -4.26 -0.94 6.74
N ILE A 57 -4.98 -1.95 6.23
CA ILE A 57 -4.55 -2.79 5.12
C ILE A 57 -5.16 -2.27 3.82
N PRO A 58 -4.34 -1.91 2.81
CA PRO A 58 -4.87 -1.49 1.52
C PRO A 58 -5.48 -2.69 0.80
N CYS A 59 -6.78 -2.60 0.50
CA CYS A 59 -7.52 -3.62 -0.24
C CYS A 59 -8.11 -3.03 -1.53
N ALA A 60 -7.98 -3.77 -2.64
CA ALA A 60 -8.58 -3.41 -3.92
C ALA A 60 -9.54 -4.52 -4.36
N PRO A 61 -10.87 -4.29 -4.33
CA PRO A 61 -11.83 -5.26 -4.85
C PRO A 61 -11.77 -5.28 -6.37
N ARG A 62 -11.60 -6.47 -6.95
CA ARG A 62 -11.74 -6.71 -8.40
C ARG A 62 -13.05 -7.43 -8.66
N PHE A 63 -13.95 -6.79 -9.38
CA PHE A 63 -15.19 -7.39 -9.83
C PHE A 63 -14.90 -8.31 -11.02
N ARG A 64 -15.47 -9.52 -11.04
CA ARG A 64 -15.45 -10.34 -12.24
C ARG A 64 -16.46 -9.77 -13.25
N ASN A 65 -16.00 -9.60 -14.49
CA ASN A 65 -16.78 -8.96 -15.57
C ASN A 65 -17.95 -9.83 -16.11
N ASP A 66 -18.19 -11.03 -15.58
CA ASP A 66 -19.27 -11.92 -15.99
C ASP A 66 -20.64 -11.57 -15.38
N MET A 67 -20.73 -10.55 -14.50
CA MET A 67 -22.01 -10.08 -13.93
C MET A 67 -22.25 -8.57 -14.10
N TYR A 68 -21.74 -7.95 -15.18
CA TYR A 68 -22.09 -6.57 -15.55
C TYR A 68 -23.45 -6.53 -16.27
N SER A 69 -24.51 -6.92 -15.57
CA SER A 69 -25.88 -6.61 -15.95
C SER A 69 -26.72 -6.51 -14.69
N SER A 70 -27.18 -5.29 -14.40
CA SER A 70 -28.26 -4.95 -13.45
C SER A 70 -27.91 -4.41 -12.05
N ASP A 71 -26.69 -4.00 -11.75
CA ASP A 71 -26.40 -3.33 -10.46
C ASP A 71 -27.03 -1.92 -10.36
N GLU A 72 -27.22 -1.20 -11.48
CA GLU A 72 -27.93 0.09 -11.50
C GLU A 72 -29.46 -0.03 -11.32
N VAL A 73 -30.04 -1.23 -11.49
CA VAL A 73 -31.50 -1.44 -11.46
C VAL A 73 -31.99 -2.13 -10.18
N THR A 74 -31.13 -2.87 -9.47
CA THR A 74 -31.55 -3.62 -8.25
C THR A 74 -31.03 -3.05 -6.93
N GLY A 75 -30.11 -2.09 -6.94
CA GLY A 75 -29.63 -1.42 -5.72
C GLY A 75 -28.93 -2.34 -4.71
N LYS A 76 -28.57 -3.57 -5.11
CA LYS A 76 -27.84 -4.54 -4.29
C LYS A 76 -26.70 -5.13 -5.12
N GLY A 77 -25.47 -4.76 -4.78
CA GLY A 77 -24.25 -5.30 -5.40
C GLY A 77 -24.07 -6.78 -5.07
N THR A 78 -24.76 -7.64 -5.80
CA THR A 78 -24.67 -9.11 -5.73
C THR A 78 -23.55 -9.65 -6.62
N SER A 79 -22.75 -8.79 -7.23
CA SER A 79 -21.58 -9.18 -8.00
C SER A 79 -20.48 -9.73 -7.09
N LEU A 80 -20.04 -10.96 -7.38
CA LEU A 80 -18.90 -11.58 -6.72
C LEU A 80 -17.64 -10.73 -6.96
N ALA A 81 -17.00 -10.30 -5.87
CA ALA A 81 -15.76 -9.55 -5.94
C ALA A 81 -14.61 -10.34 -5.32
N GLU A 82 -13.50 -10.39 -6.03
CA GLU A 82 -12.23 -10.89 -5.51
C GLU A 82 -11.54 -9.77 -4.73
N ILE A 83 -11.31 -9.98 -3.43
CA ILE A 83 -10.61 -9.03 -2.57
C ILE A 83 -9.11 -9.35 -2.64
N ASN A 84 -8.35 -8.42 -3.20
CA ASN A 84 -6.90 -8.53 -3.29
C ASN A 84 -6.22 -7.59 -2.30
N VAL A 85 -5.12 -8.08 -1.71
CA VAL A 85 -4.26 -7.35 -0.77
C VAL A 85 -2.80 -7.45 -1.24
N PRO A 86 -1.93 -6.48 -0.95
CA PRO A 86 -0.52 -6.63 -1.24
C PRO A 86 0.07 -7.78 -0.43
N PHE A 87 1.03 -8.50 -1.03
CA PHE A 87 1.69 -9.64 -0.38
C PHE A 87 2.26 -9.30 1.00
N SER A 88 2.82 -8.10 1.18
CA SER A 88 3.36 -7.63 2.47
C SER A 88 2.36 -7.59 3.63
N ALA A 89 1.08 -7.42 3.33
CA ALA A 89 0.01 -7.38 4.31
C ALA A 89 -0.87 -8.64 4.28
N PHE A 90 -0.50 -9.65 3.48
CA PHE A 90 -1.32 -10.83 3.25
C PHE A 90 -1.57 -11.62 4.53
N THR A 91 -0.53 -11.90 5.32
CA THR A 91 -0.68 -12.65 6.58
C THR A 91 -1.57 -11.91 7.58
N LYS A 92 -1.35 -10.60 7.74
CA LYS A 92 -2.18 -9.75 8.59
C LYS A 92 -3.64 -9.69 8.11
N ALA A 93 -3.84 -9.65 6.79
CA ALA A 93 -5.17 -9.65 6.19
C ALA A 93 -5.88 -10.99 6.40
N TYR A 94 -5.16 -12.11 6.27
CA TYR A 94 -5.65 -13.44 6.53
C TYR A 94 -6.10 -13.60 7.99
N ASP A 95 -5.25 -13.20 8.96
CA ASP A 95 -5.60 -13.24 10.38
C ASP A 95 -6.82 -12.36 10.69
N THR A 96 -6.91 -11.18 10.07
CA THR A 96 -8.08 -10.30 10.21
C THR A 96 -9.35 -10.98 9.69
N CYS A 97 -9.27 -11.64 8.54
CA CYS A 97 -10.38 -12.40 7.96
C CYS A 97 -10.77 -13.62 8.80
N VAL A 98 -9.82 -14.32 9.42
CA VAL A 98 -10.12 -15.41 10.36
C VAL A 98 -10.80 -14.87 11.62
N MET A 99 -10.32 -13.76 12.18
CA MET A 99 -10.89 -13.15 13.39
C MET A 99 -12.35 -12.71 13.22
N ILE A 100 -12.72 -12.21 12.04
CA ILE A 100 -14.10 -11.83 11.73
C ILE A 100 -14.97 -13.01 11.26
N GLY A 101 -14.41 -14.22 11.20
CA GLY A 101 -15.11 -15.42 10.74
C GLY A 101 -15.37 -15.47 9.23
N ALA A 102 -14.63 -14.70 8.43
CA ALA A 102 -14.75 -14.72 6.97
C ALA A 102 -13.95 -15.85 6.32
N ILE A 103 -12.91 -16.37 7.00
CA ILE A 103 -12.12 -17.51 6.53
C ILE A 103 -12.09 -18.58 7.60
N ASP A 104 -12.40 -19.82 7.21
CA ASP A 104 -12.27 -20.99 8.07
C ASP A 104 -10.80 -21.47 8.09
N PRO A 105 -10.13 -21.47 9.26
CA PRO A 105 -8.72 -21.87 9.37
C PRO A 105 -8.50 -23.39 9.22
N GLU A 106 -9.56 -24.19 9.37
CA GLU A 106 -9.49 -25.65 9.21
C GLU A 106 -9.44 -26.08 7.73
N LYS A 107 -9.75 -25.16 6.80
CA LYS A 107 -9.75 -25.48 5.38
C LYS A 107 -8.30 -25.64 4.90
N PRO A 108 -7.95 -26.78 4.27
CA PRO A 108 -6.58 -26.98 3.78
C PRO A 108 -6.24 -25.92 2.73
N LEU A 109 -5.22 -25.11 3.04
CA LEU A 109 -4.68 -24.13 2.12
C LEU A 109 -3.68 -24.80 1.18
N PRO A 110 -3.55 -24.33 -0.08
CA PRO A 110 -2.55 -24.82 -1.02
C PRO A 110 -1.13 -24.31 -0.73
N PHE A 111 -0.92 -23.69 0.44
CA PHE A 111 0.35 -23.12 0.88
C PHE A 111 0.43 -23.11 2.42
N ASP A 112 1.66 -23.08 2.94
CA ASP A 112 1.92 -23.03 4.37
C ASP A 112 1.96 -21.57 4.86
N MET A 113 1.16 -21.27 5.89
CA MET A 113 1.07 -19.92 6.48
C MET A 113 2.40 -19.47 7.11
N ASP A 114 3.12 -20.39 7.76
CA ASP A 114 4.45 -20.10 8.34
C ASP A 114 5.48 -19.72 7.27
N GLU A 115 5.41 -20.36 6.10
CA GLU A 115 6.26 -20.03 4.96
C GLU A 115 5.87 -18.65 4.38
N ALA A 116 4.57 -18.30 4.42
CA ALA A 116 4.05 -16.99 4.00
C ALA A 116 4.62 -15.88 4.86
N GLU A 117 4.59 -16.09 6.17
CA GLU A 117 5.05 -15.11 7.13
C GLU A 117 6.56 -14.89 7.00
N LYS A 118 7.34 -15.96 6.83
CA LYS A 118 8.80 -15.86 6.62
C LYS A 118 9.12 -15.06 5.36
N MET A 119 8.49 -15.36 4.23
CA MET A 119 8.70 -14.58 3.00
C MET A 119 8.23 -13.13 3.13
N CYS A 120 7.08 -12.87 3.78
CA CYS A 120 6.62 -11.50 4.03
C CYS A 120 7.66 -10.71 4.84
N ARG A 121 8.24 -11.32 5.88
CA ARG A 121 9.29 -10.71 6.70
C ARG A 121 10.58 -10.49 5.90
N GLU A 122 11.04 -11.49 5.15
CA GLU A 122 12.28 -11.38 4.35
C GLU A 122 12.20 -10.31 3.26
N ILE A 123 11.08 -10.24 2.54
CA ILE A 123 10.91 -9.19 1.53
C ILE A 123 10.80 -7.83 2.25
N GLY A 124 10.02 -7.77 3.34
CA GLY A 124 9.88 -6.61 4.25
C GLY A 124 11.22 -6.00 4.71
N GLU A 125 12.14 -6.85 5.13
CA GLU A 125 13.49 -6.45 5.54
C GLU A 125 14.31 -5.94 4.35
N LYS A 126 14.28 -6.63 3.21
CA LYS A 126 14.96 -6.18 1.98
C LYS A 126 14.50 -4.80 1.54
N ASN A 127 13.22 -4.44 1.69
CA ASN A 127 12.76 -3.09 1.37
C ASN A 127 13.07 -2.07 2.47
N LYS A 128 13.03 -2.43 3.76
CA LYS A 128 13.50 -1.53 4.84
C LYS A 128 14.96 -1.14 4.62
N ASP A 129 15.79 -2.07 4.20
CA ASP A 129 17.19 -1.83 3.89
C ASP A 129 17.34 -0.93 2.65
N LYS A 130 16.59 -1.18 1.57
CA LYS A 130 16.55 -0.28 0.39
C LYS A 130 16.03 1.13 0.73
N ILE A 131 15.07 1.27 1.64
CA ILE A 131 14.54 2.55 2.09
C ILE A 131 15.55 3.27 2.99
N LYS A 132 16.20 2.55 3.92
CA LYS A 132 17.31 3.09 4.72
C LYS A 132 18.48 3.53 3.85
N GLU A 133 18.82 2.77 2.82
CA GLU A 133 19.88 3.09 1.87
C GLU A 133 19.52 4.33 1.03
N LYS A 134 18.26 4.43 0.57
CA LYS A 134 17.76 5.65 -0.12
C LYS A 134 17.69 6.87 0.80
N MET A 135 17.46 6.69 2.11
CA MET A 135 17.54 7.74 3.12
C MET A 135 18.85 7.67 3.92
N SER A 136 19.98 7.83 3.21
CA SER A 136 21.23 8.18 3.88
C SER A 136 21.01 9.37 4.84
N PRO A 137 21.42 9.25 6.12
CA PRO A 137 21.12 10.21 7.19
C PRO A 137 21.60 11.64 6.91
N SER A 138 22.51 11.83 5.96
CA SER A 138 23.03 13.14 5.54
C SER A 138 21.98 14.06 4.92
N LYS A 139 20.88 13.53 4.34
CA LYS A 139 19.90 14.39 3.66
C LYS A 139 18.99 15.15 4.63
N ARG A 140 18.68 14.61 5.83
CA ARG A 140 17.79 15.28 6.81
C ARG A 140 18.41 16.52 7.43
N THR A 141 19.72 16.53 7.65
CA THR A 141 20.43 17.64 8.28
C THR A 141 20.59 18.81 7.30
N THR A 142 20.84 18.51 6.03
CA THR A 142 21.00 19.52 4.98
C THR A 142 19.75 20.36 4.78
N TYR A 143 18.54 19.77 4.77
CA TYR A 143 17.31 20.54 4.60
C TYR A 143 16.99 21.45 5.78
N LYS A 144 17.31 21.03 7.01
CA LYS A 144 17.14 21.88 8.21
C LYS A 144 18.08 23.07 8.18
N VAL A 145 19.34 22.85 7.81
CA VAL A 145 20.34 23.92 7.69
C VAL A 145 20.00 24.85 6.52
N LEU A 146 19.61 24.30 5.37
CA LEU A 146 19.22 25.08 4.20
C LEU A 146 18.00 25.97 4.46
N GLY A 147 17.00 25.45 5.19
CA GLY A 147 15.84 26.24 5.61
C GLY A 147 16.22 27.40 6.55
N ALA A 148 17.10 27.16 7.52
CA ALA A 148 17.58 28.21 8.42
C ALA A 148 18.40 29.30 7.70
N VAL A 149 19.25 28.91 6.75
CA VAL A 149 20.03 29.86 5.93
C VAL A 149 19.12 30.70 5.04
N LEU A 150 18.13 30.09 4.39
CA LEU A 150 17.17 30.81 3.55
C LEU A 150 16.34 31.82 4.36
N PHE A 151 15.93 31.43 5.57
CA PHE A 151 15.20 32.32 6.49
C PHE A 151 16.07 33.52 6.91
N LEU A 152 17.33 33.30 7.26
CA LEU A 152 18.26 34.38 7.60
C LEU A 152 18.48 35.35 6.43
N LEU A 153 18.61 34.83 5.20
CA LEU A 153 18.70 35.67 4.00
C LEU A 153 17.46 36.52 3.77
N LEU A 154 16.26 35.96 3.97
CA LEU A 154 15.01 36.72 3.86
C LEU A 154 14.95 37.86 4.88
N VAL A 155 15.30 37.58 6.14
CA VAL A 155 15.34 38.61 7.19
C VAL A 155 16.36 39.70 6.84
N ALA A 156 17.54 39.32 6.35
CA ALA A 156 18.57 40.28 5.92
C ALA A 156 18.08 41.18 4.77
N VAL A 157 17.40 40.61 3.76
CA VAL A 157 16.80 41.36 2.64
C VAL A 157 15.74 42.34 3.14
N VAL A 158 14.89 41.94 4.09
CA VAL A 158 13.86 42.82 4.66
C VAL A 158 14.50 43.99 5.40
N VAL A 159 15.50 43.75 6.25
CA VAL A 159 16.22 44.80 7.00
C VAL A 159 16.90 45.78 6.05
N TRP A 160 17.62 45.28 5.04
CA TRP A 160 18.24 46.14 4.03
C TRP A 160 17.22 46.90 3.19
N GLY A 161 16.10 46.27 2.85
CA GLY A 161 15.00 46.91 2.14
C GLY A 161 14.38 48.06 2.93
N THR A 162 14.21 47.90 4.25
CA THR A 162 13.69 48.98 5.11
C THR A 162 14.65 50.16 5.23
N ASP A 163 15.96 49.91 5.29
CA ASP A 163 16.97 50.98 5.29
C ASP A 163 17.03 51.71 3.93
N PHE A 164 16.81 50.99 2.82
CA PHE A 164 16.75 51.58 1.49
C PHE A 164 15.49 52.43 1.28
N ILE A 165 14.32 51.97 1.76
CA ILE A 165 13.05 52.71 1.69
C ILE A 165 13.11 53.98 2.53
N THR A 166 13.71 53.93 3.73
CA THR A 166 13.84 55.11 4.59
C THR A 166 14.81 56.16 4.03
N ALA A 167 15.89 55.73 3.38
CA ALA A 167 16.76 56.64 2.62
C ALA A 167 16.05 57.27 1.41
N TRP A 168 15.22 56.50 0.70
CA TRP A 168 14.44 56.99 -0.45
C TRP A 168 13.34 57.97 -0.03
N ILE A 169 12.62 57.71 1.07
CA ILE A 169 11.61 58.63 1.63
C ILE A 169 12.25 59.93 2.14
N LYS A 170 13.41 59.87 2.80
CA LYS A 170 14.16 61.08 3.20
C LYS A 170 14.64 61.90 1.99
N GLY A 171 14.98 61.25 0.88
CA GLY A 171 15.34 61.92 -0.37
C GLY A 171 14.15 62.54 -1.12
N LEU A 172 12.93 62.01 -0.93
CA LEU A 172 11.69 62.48 -1.57
C LEU A 172 10.91 63.52 -0.77
N PHE A 173 11.07 63.57 0.56
CA PHE A 173 10.32 64.46 1.46
C PHE A 173 11.20 65.40 2.31
N GLY A 174 12.52 65.43 2.07
CA GLY A 174 13.49 66.25 2.82
C GLY A 174 14.20 67.34 1.99
N GLY A 175 13.61 67.74 0.86
CA GLY A 175 14.00 68.94 0.09
C GLY A 175 12.98 70.05 0.30
#